data_AF-A0A914PAS1-F1
#
_entry.id   AF-A0A914PAS1-F1
#
_cell.length_a   1.000
_cell.length_b   1.000
_cell.length_c   1.000
_cell.angle_alpha   90.00
_cell.angle_beta   90.00
_cell.angle_gamma   90.00
#
_symmetry.space_group_name_H-M   'P 1'
#
loop_
_entity.id
_entity.type
_entity.pdbx_description
1 polymer ?
#
loop_
_entity_poly.entity_id
_entity_poly.type
_entity_poly.pdbx_seq_one_letter_code
_entity_poly.pdbx_strand_id
1 'polypeptide(L)' 'MGNCVSEYKEVTFREDYESDPSAFRVKIKRKNKLYTGYLKIADEEIIFTRGGNIECWPLAYLRRYGYTRGG' A
#
# COMPACT_ATOMS: atom_id res chain seq x y z
N MET A 1 -22.65 -3.85 4.75
CA MET A 1 -21.42 -3.21 4.26
C MET A 1 -20.48 -3.09 5.44
N GLY A 2 -19.57 -4.04 5.62
CA GLY A 2 -18.67 -4.09 6.78
C GLY A 2 -17.44 -3.23 6.53
N ASN A 3 -17.22 -2.24 7.39
CA ASN A 3 -15.96 -1.51 7.44
C ASN A 3 -14.86 -2.51 7.83
N CYS A 4 -13.87 -2.68 6.94
CA CYS A 4 -12.64 -3.38 7.26
C CYS A 4 -11.83 -2.45 8.15
N VAL A 5 -11.98 -2.57 9.47
CA VAL A 5 -11.16 -1.88 10.44
C VAL A 5 -9.91 -2.73 10.60
N SER A 6 -8.85 -2.41 9.84
CA SER A 6 -7.54 -3.03 10.09
C SER A 6 -7.04 -2.54 11.45
N GLU A 7 -6.67 -3.45 12.32
CA GLU A 7 -6.25 -3.18 13.70
C GLU A 7 -4.81 -2.60 13.79
N TYR A 8 -4.36 -1.91 12.73
CA TYR A 8 -3.13 -1.14 12.75
C TYR A 8 -3.40 0.21 13.41
N LYS A 9 -3.51 0.14 14.74
CA LYS A 9 -3.33 1.26 15.68
C LYS A 9 -2.23 2.19 15.18
N GLU A 10 -2.57 3.45 14.88
CA GLU A 10 -1.68 4.63 14.91
C GLU A 10 -0.17 4.34 14.78
N VAL A 11 0.26 3.60 13.74
CA VAL A 11 1.68 3.34 13.52
C VAL A 11 2.24 4.58 12.87
N THR A 12 2.64 5.47 13.78
CA THR A 12 3.59 6.56 13.69
C THR A 12 4.10 6.81 12.27
N PHE A 13 3.69 7.96 11.73
CA PHE A 13 3.94 8.54 10.41
C PHE A 13 5.42 8.79 10.03
N ARG A 14 6.35 7.92 10.41
CA ARG A 14 7.77 7.96 10.04
C ARG A 14 8.37 6.55 9.94
N GLU A 15 7.77 5.68 9.14
CA GLU A 15 8.52 4.52 8.65
C GLU A 15 9.51 5.00 7.59
N ASP A 16 10.78 4.61 7.74
CA ASP A 16 11.83 4.87 6.77
C ASP A 16 11.63 3.93 5.57
N TYR A 17 10.66 4.26 4.72
CA TYR A 17 10.31 3.47 3.55
C TYR A 17 11.47 3.31 2.54
N GLU A 18 12.50 4.14 2.62
CA GLU A 18 13.67 4.04 1.75
C GLU A 18 14.62 2.91 2.18
N SER A 19 14.65 2.59 3.47
CA SER A 19 15.46 1.50 4.02
C SER A 19 14.71 0.17 4.13
N ASP A 20 13.38 0.18 4.00
CA ASP A 20 12.54 -1.02 4.10
C ASP A 20 12.50 -1.78 2.77
N PRO A 21 13.07 -3.00 2.67
CA PRO A 21 13.07 -3.80 1.44
C PRO A 21 11.67 -4.25 1.00
N SER A 22 10.67 -4.16 1.89
CA SER A 22 9.28 -4.50 1.62
C SER A 22 8.46 -3.29 1.14
N ALA A 23 9.09 -2.12 1.05
CA ALA A 23 8.49 -0.88 0.60
C ALA A 23 8.99 -0.47 -0.79
N PHE A 24 8.04 -0.08 -1.64
CA PHE A 24 8.30 0.26 -3.04
C PHE A 24 7.73 1.62 -3.35
N ARG A 25 8.53 2.49 -3.97
CA ARG A 25 8.02 3.75 -4.51
C ARG A 25 7.25 3.47 -5.80
N VAL A 26 5.94 3.65 -5.79
CA VAL A 26 5.06 3.31 -6.91
C VAL A 26 4.30 4.52 -7.45
N LYS A 27 3.82 4.39 -8.70
CA LYS A 27 2.85 5.32 -9.31
C LYS A 27 1.55 4.57 -9.59
N ILE A 28 0.48 4.91 -8.88
CA ILE A 28 -0.85 4.33 -9.08
C ILE A 28 -1.64 5.19 -10.06
N LYS A 29 -2.18 4.59 -11.12
CA LYS A 29 -3.11 5.26 -12.04
C LYS A 29 -4.55 5.03 -11.58
N ARG A 30 -5.31 6.09 -11.28
CA ARG A 30 -6.77 6.01 -11.05
C ARG A 30 -7.48 7.15 -11.76
N LYS A 31 -8.63 6.88 -12.40
CA LYS A 31 -9.47 7.89 -13.07
C LYS A 31 -8.65 8.90 -13.90
N ASN A 32 -7.72 8.39 -14.71
CA ASN A 32 -6.77 9.18 -15.53
C ASN A 32 -5.77 10.08 -14.77
N LYS A 33 -5.66 9.97 -13.45
CA LYS A 33 -4.63 10.63 -12.64
C LYS A 33 -3.58 9.63 -12.18
N LEU A 34 -2.33 10.09 -12.08
CA LEU A 34 -1.21 9.33 -11.53
C LEU A 34 -0.87 9.85 -10.14
N TYR A 35 -0.70 8.92 -9.20
CA TYR A 35 -0.40 9.22 -7.81
C TYR A 35 0.88 8.51 -7.41
N THR A 36 1.87 9.28 -6.98
CA THR A 36 3.11 8.73 -6.43
C THR A 36 2.95 8.53 -4.93
N GLY A 37 3.40 7.39 -4.41
CA GLY A 37 3.43 7.08 -2.99
C GLY A 37 4.30 5.86 -2.71
N TYR A 38 4.27 5.38 -1.47
CA TYR A 38 4.94 4.15 -1.07
C TYR A 38 3.92 3.02 -0.96
N LEU A 39 4.25 1.86 -1.52
CA LEU A 39 3.50 0.61 -1.38
C LEU A 39 4.33 -0.34 -0.55
N LYS A 40 3.87 -0.69 0.64
CA LYS A 40 4.50 -1.64 1.55
C LYS A 40 3.74 -2.95 1.54
N ILE A 41 4.46 -4.06 1.43
CA ILE A 41 3.91 -5.39 1.64
C ILE A 41 4.15 -5.76 3.10
N ALA A 42 3.09 -5.79 3.90
CA ALA A 42 3.13 -6.28 5.27
C ALA A 42 2.66 -7.75 5.32
N ASP A 43 2.71 -8.35 6.52
CA ASP A 43 2.43 -9.78 6.70
C ASP A 43 0.99 -10.16 6.32
N GLU A 44 0.01 -9.29 6.59
CA GLU A 44 -1.42 -9.57 6.38
C GLU A 44 -2.09 -8.64 5.37
N GLU A 45 -1.42 -7.58 4.95
CA GLU A 45 -1.99 -6.55 4.09
C GLU A 45 -0.96 -5.85 3.21
N ILE A 46 -1.46 -5.23 2.14
CA ILE A 46 -0.71 -4.30 1.32
C ILE A 46 -1.12 -2.89 1.74
N ILE A 47 -0.15 -2.05 2.06
CA ILE A 47 -0.38 -0.70 2.56
C ILE A 47 0.15 0.30 1.53
N PHE A 48 -0.69 1.21 1.06
CA PHE A 48 -0.27 2.35 0.24
C PHE A 48 -0.35 3.64 1.04
N THR A 49 0.76 4.37 1.12
CA THR A 49 0.84 5.65 1.81
C THR A 49 1.18 6.79 0.86
N ARG A 50 0.43 7.89 0.99
CA ARG A 50 0.63 9.12 0.22
C ARG A 50 0.18 10.35 1.00
N GLY A 51 1.15 11.15 1.45
CA GLY A 51 0.91 12.48 2.03
C GLY A 51 -0.15 12.47 3.12
N GLY A 52 -0.10 11.48 4.02
CA GLY A 52 -1.06 11.29 5.11
C GLY A 52 -2.27 10.42 4.78
N ASN A 53 -2.55 10.17 3.49
CA ASN A 53 -3.58 9.20 3.10
C ASN A 53 -2.98 7.79 3.16
N ILE A 54 -3.72 6.86 3.75
CA ILE A 54 -3.35 5.44 3.87
C ILE A 54 -4.48 4.62 3.26
N GLU A 55 -4.12 3.66 2.42
CA GLU A 55 -5.04 2.67 1.86
C GLU A 55 -4.50 1.28 2.16
N CYS A 56 -5.34 0.41 2.71
CA CYS A 56 -4.96 -0.95 3.07
C CYS A 56 -5.76 -1.98 2.26
N TRP A 57 -5.09 -3.03 1.80
CA TRP A 57 -5.71 -4.18 1.15
C TRP A 57 -5.30 -5.46 1.88
N PRO A 58 -6.20 -6.05 2.68
CA PRO A 58 -5.91 -7.31 3.35
C PRO A 58 -5.65 -8.43 2.33
N LEU A 59 -4.57 -9.19 2.54
CA LEU A 59 -4.15 -10.28 1.68
C LEU A 59 -5.20 -11.40 1.63
N ALA A 60 -5.95 -11.59 2.72
CA ALA A 60 -7.06 -12.54 2.79
C ALA A 60 -8.14 -12.33 1.70
N TYR A 61 -8.28 -11.10 1.19
CA TYR A 61 -9.24 -10.78 0.12
C TYR A 61 -8.59 -10.65 -1.27
N LEU A 62 -7.27 -10.75 -1.37
CA LEU A 62 -6.54 -10.62 -2.62
C LEU A 62 -6.66 -11.92 -3.44
N ARG A 63 -7.59 -11.95 -4.39
CA ARG A 63 -7.86 -13.16 -5.19
C ARG A 63 -6.78 -13.47 -6.22
N ARG A 64 -6.12 -12.45 -6.76
CA ARG A 64 -5.13 -12.56 -7.83
C ARG A 64 -4.10 -11.44 -7.69
N TYR A 65 -2.83 -11.79 -7.89
CA TYR A 65 -1.72 -10.85 -7.96
C TYR A 65 -0.85 -11.22 -9.17
N GLY A 66 -0.09 -10.25 -9.66
CA GLY A 66 0.80 -10.44 -10.79
C GLY A 66 1.62 -9.19 -11.01
N TYR A 67 2.71 -9.34 -11.75
CA TYR A 67 3.56 -8.24 -12.14
C TYR A 67 3.86 -8.33 -13.63
N THR A 68 4.15 -7.17 -14.22
CA THR A 68 4.71 -7.08 -15.56
C THR A 68 5.89 -6.14 -15.46
N ARG A 69 7.03 -6.55 -16.01
CA ARG A 69 8.22 -5.71 -16.02
C ARG A 69 7.90 -4.41 -16.79
N GLY A 70 8.04 -3.27 -16.12
CA GLY A 70 8.05 -1.98 -16.79
C GLY A 70 9.25 -1.91 -17.72
N GLY A 71 9.02 -1.54 -18.99
CA GLY A 71 10.05 -1.46 -20.03
C GLY A 71 11.24 -0.60 -19.65
#